data_AF-A0A2V8GN19-F1
#
_entry.id   AF-A0A2V8GN19-F1
#
_cell.length_a   1.000
_cell.length_b   1.000
_cell.length_c   1.000
_cell.angle_alpha   90.00
_cell.angle_beta   90.00
_cell.angle_gamma   90.00
#
_symmetry.space_group_name_H-M   'P 1'
#
loop_
_entity.id
_entity.type
_entity.pdbx_description
1 polymer ?
#
loop_
_entity_poly.entity_id
_entity_poly.type
_entity_poly.pdbx_seq_one_letter_code
_entity_poly.pdbx_strand_id
1 'polypeptide(L)'
;MQRSNLTNSLFDLPFEEPQEPEDRGRSRSGESRRVFSVSQLTERIRETLEERFFEIWVEGEISNCFVAKTGHVYFTLKDAGAQVKAVMFR
;
A
#
# COMPACT_ATOMS: atom_id res chain seq x y z
N MET A 1 37.13 -68.67 26.20
CA MET A 1 35.94 -68.14 25.49
C MET A 1 35.89 -66.65 25.83
N GLN A 2 36.40 -65.78 24.94
CA GLN A 2 35.61 -65.01 23.97
C GLN A 2 34.56 -64.14 24.68
N ARG A 3 34.50 -62.81 24.58
CA ARG A 3 34.83 -61.84 23.51
C ARG A 3 34.65 -60.42 24.15
N SER A 4 35.57 -59.46 23.97
CA SER A 4 35.36 -58.22 23.18
C SER A 4 34.04 -57.47 23.50
N ASN A 5 33.96 -56.18 23.86
CA ASN A 5 34.38 -55.02 23.07
C ASN A 5 34.02 -53.70 23.77
N LEU A 6 34.82 -52.68 23.48
CA LEU A 6 34.49 -51.25 23.22
C LEU A 6 33.67 -50.42 24.22
N THR A 7 34.36 -49.40 24.76
CA THR A 7 34.03 -47.97 24.60
C THR A 7 32.61 -47.61 24.16
N ASN A 8 31.73 -47.32 25.11
CA ASN A 8 30.67 -46.32 24.94
C ASN A 8 30.85 -45.32 26.09
N SER A 9 31.98 -44.60 26.15
CA SER A 9 32.17 -43.34 25.43
C SER A 9 30.95 -42.44 25.59
N LEU A 10 31.09 -41.42 26.43
CA LEU A 10 30.15 -40.30 26.58
C LEU A 10 29.85 -39.58 25.24
N PHE A 11 30.49 -40.01 24.14
CA PHE A 11 30.38 -39.51 22.77
C PHE A 11 29.39 -40.29 21.87
N ASP A 12 28.64 -41.27 22.39
CA ASP A 12 27.66 -42.07 21.63
C ASP A 12 26.20 -41.65 21.88
N LEU A 13 25.97 -40.52 22.53
CA LEU A 13 24.71 -39.81 22.35
C LEU A 13 24.76 -39.26 20.91
N PRO A 14 23.77 -39.53 20.03
CA PRO A 14 23.58 -38.61 18.92
C PRO A 14 23.49 -37.24 19.59
N PHE A 15 24.38 -36.34 19.21
CA PHE A 15 24.23 -34.95 19.57
C PHE A 15 22.84 -34.61 19.04
N GLU A 16 21.81 -34.63 19.91
CA GLU A 16 20.57 -33.93 19.64
C GLU A 16 21.07 -32.50 19.53
N GLU A 17 21.41 -32.11 18.30
CA GLU A 17 21.61 -30.73 17.91
C GLU A 17 20.43 -30.03 18.57
N PRO A 18 20.67 -29.11 19.53
CA PRO A 18 19.61 -28.26 20.01
C PRO A 18 18.99 -27.73 18.74
N GLN A 19 17.74 -28.11 18.47
CA GLN A 19 17.02 -27.58 17.32
C GLN A 19 16.99 -26.09 17.59
N GLU A 20 17.94 -25.37 16.98
CA GLU A 20 18.00 -23.93 17.09
C GLU A 20 16.61 -23.46 16.71
N PRO A 21 15.97 -22.64 17.56
CA PRO A 21 14.58 -22.30 17.38
C PRO A 21 14.45 -21.80 15.95
N GLU A 22 13.73 -22.56 15.12
CA GLU A 22 13.50 -22.23 13.72
C GLU A 22 13.16 -20.75 13.69
N ASP A 23 14.02 -19.98 13.04
CA ASP A 23 13.90 -18.54 12.97
C ASP A 23 12.46 -18.22 12.56
N ARG A 24 11.66 -17.77 13.53
CA ARG A 24 10.30 -17.24 13.32
C ARG A 24 10.35 -15.92 12.55
N GLY A 25 11.47 -15.58 11.93
CA GLY A 25 11.54 -14.77 10.74
C GLY A 25 10.84 -15.46 9.57
N ARG A 26 9.51 -15.50 9.59
CA ARG A 26 8.74 -15.38 8.36
C ARG A 26 9.26 -14.12 7.69
N SER A 27 10.23 -14.27 6.78
CA SER A 27 10.55 -13.26 5.79
C SER A 27 9.21 -12.90 5.20
N ARG A 28 8.67 -11.73 5.59
CA ARG A 28 7.61 -11.10 4.82
C ARG A 28 8.26 -10.92 3.48
N SER A 29 8.02 -11.89 2.59
CA SER A 29 8.41 -11.90 1.18
C SER A 29 8.41 -10.45 0.75
N GLY A 30 9.60 -9.91 0.48
CA GLY A 30 9.78 -8.48 0.32
C GLY A 30 8.73 -7.96 -0.65
N GLU A 31 7.69 -7.32 -0.10
CA GLU A 31 6.80 -6.51 -0.89
C GLU A 31 7.68 -5.37 -1.37
N SER A 32 8.24 -5.55 -2.56
CA SER A 32 8.91 -4.50 -3.27
C SER A 32 7.94 -3.33 -3.29
N ARG A 33 8.29 -2.27 -2.55
CA ARG A 33 7.45 -1.09 -2.41
C ARG A 33 7.10 -0.60 -3.81
N ARG A 34 5.85 -0.77 -4.22
CA ARG A 34 5.40 -0.37 -5.55
C ARG A 34 5.46 1.14 -5.65
N VAL A 35 6.40 1.66 -6.45
CA VAL A 35 6.50 3.09 -6.75
C VAL A 35 5.59 3.38 -7.93
N PHE A 36 4.63 4.27 -7.73
CA PHE A 36 3.74 4.74 -8.79
C PHE A 36 4.33 5.98 -9.45
N SER A 37 4.21 6.07 -10.77
CA SER A 37 4.34 7.36 -11.45
C SER A 37 3.15 8.26 -11.12
N VAL A 38 3.32 9.57 -11.32
CA VAL A 38 2.23 10.55 -11.12
C VAL A 38 1.02 10.19 -11.98
N SER A 39 1.25 9.78 -13.23
CA SER A 39 0.18 9.36 -14.14
C SER A 39 -0.55 8.12 -13.65
N GLN A 40 0.19 7.10 -13.19
CA GLN A 40 -0.43 5.86 -12.67
C GLN A 40 -1.25 6.13 -11.41
N LEU A 41 -0.75 6.98 -10.51
CA LEU A 41 -1.49 7.36 -9.31
C LEU A 41 -2.76 8.16 -9.67
N THR A 42 -2.63 9.12 -10.58
CA THR A 42 -3.75 9.97 -11.00
C THR A 42 -4.83 9.16 -11.71
N GLU A 43 -4.44 8.21 -12.55
CA GLU A 43 -5.35 7.28 -13.21
C GLU A 43 -6.09 6.42 -12.19
N ARG A 44 -5.38 5.87 -11.20
CA ARG A 44 -6.01 5.07 -10.15
C ARG A 44 -6.97 5.86 -9.27
N ILE A 45 -6.65 7.13 -8.98
CA ILE A 45 -7.55 8.05 -8.27
C ILE A 45 -8.81 8.30 -9.08
N ARG A 46 -8.67 8.58 -10.39
CA ARG A 46 -9.80 8.79 -11.30
C ARG A 46 -10.73 7.58 -11.32
N GLU A 47 -10.20 6.38 -11.57
CA GLU A 47 -10.98 5.14 -11.60
C GLU A 47 -11.77 4.96 -10.29
N THR A 48 -11.12 5.14 -9.15
CA THR A 48 -11.75 4.96 -7.84
C THR A 48 -12.88 5.97 -7.60
N LEU A 49 -12.71 7.21 -8.07
CA LEU A 49 -13.74 8.24 -7.93
C LEU A 49 -14.93 7.97 -8.86
N GLU A 50 -14.67 7.61 -10.12
CA GLU A 50 -15.71 7.29 -11.11
C GLU A 50 -16.54 6.06 -10.71
N GLU A 51 -15.90 5.04 -10.13
CA GLU A 51 -16.59 3.84 -9.64
C GLU A 51 -17.49 4.11 -8.42
N ARG A 52 -17.11 5.06 -7.55
CA ARG A 52 -17.77 5.27 -6.24
C ARG A 52 -18.73 6.45 -6.22
N PHE A 53 -18.51 7.46 -7.05
CA PHE A 53 -19.25 8.72 -7.02
C PHE A 53 -19.80 9.04 -8.41
N PHE A 54 -21.00 8.53 -8.69
CA PHE A 54 -21.65 8.72 -10.00
C PHE A 54 -22.34 10.08 -10.11
N GLU A 55 -23.24 10.38 -9.18
CA GLU A 55 -23.94 11.66 -9.09
C GLU A 55 -24.08 12.05 -7.62
N ILE A 56 -23.38 13.11 -7.21
CA ILE A 56 -23.35 13.58 -5.84
C ILE A 56 -23.56 15.08 -5.78
N TRP A 57 -24.07 15.54 -4.63
CA TRP A 57 -24.22 16.95 -4.31
C TRP A 57 -23.11 17.36 -3.34
N VAL A 58 -22.47 18.49 -3.61
CA VAL A 58 -21.40 19.04 -2.78
C VAL A 58 -21.70 20.51 -2.52
N GLU A 59 -21.70 20.90 -1.25
CA GLU A 59 -21.85 22.28 -0.81
C GLU A 59 -20.50 22.84 -0.36
N GLY A 60 -20.25 24.11 -0.65
CA GLY A 60 -19.04 24.80 -0.23
C GLY A 60 -18.98 26.23 -0.75
N GLU A 61 -17.96 26.96 -0.31
CA GLU A 61 -17.69 28.31 -0.80
C GLU A 61 -16.93 28.25 -2.13
N ILE A 62 -17.30 29.08 -3.09
CA ILE A 62 -16.57 29.22 -4.36
C ILE A 62 -15.44 30.22 -4.20
N SER A 63 -14.23 29.82 -4.60
CA SER A 63 -13.05 30.70 -4.73
C SER A 63 -12.41 30.58 -6.11
N ASN A 64 -11.52 31.52 -6.44
CA ASN A 64 -10.74 31.52 -7.68
C ASN A 64 -11.58 31.28 -8.95
N CYS A 65 -12.79 31.86 -9.01
CA CYS A 65 -13.74 31.67 -10.09
C CYS A 65 -13.45 32.61 -11.26
N PHE A 66 -13.31 32.06 -12.47
CA PHE A 66 -13.19 32.83 -13.70
C PHE A 66 -13.74 32.08 -14.92
N VAL A 67 -14.17 32.83 -15.93
CA VAL A 67 -14.62 32.29 -17.22
C VAL A 67 -13.41 32.19 -18.16
N ALA A 68 -13.12 31.00 -18.65
CA ALA A 68 -12.08 30.77 -19.64
C ALA A 68 -12.52 31.30 -21.02
N LYS A 69 -11.55 31.56 -21.91
CA LYS A 69 -11.82 32.01 -23.29
C LYS A 69 -12.69 31.05 -24.10
N THR A 70 -12.68 29.76 -23.74
CA THR A 70 -13.51 28.71 -24.33
C THR A 70 -14.97 28.76 -23.87
N GLY A 71 -15.28 29.55 -22.84
CA GLY A 71 -16.61 29.68 -22.26
C GLY A 71 -16.88 28.82 -21.02
N HIS A 72 -15.96 27.93 -20.63
CA HIS A 72 -16.09 27.14 -19.41
C HIS A 72 -15.71 27.95 -18.16
N VAL A 73 -16.38 27.68 -17.05
CA VAL A 73 -16.07 28.33 -15.77
C VAL A 73 -15.17 27.42 -14.96
N TYR A 74 -14.01 27.92 -14.56
CA TYR A 74 -13.11 27.23 -13.65
C TYR A 74 -13.21 27.88 -12.27
N PHE A 75 -13.32 27.06 -11.24
CA PHE A 75 -13.40 27.53 -9.87
C PHE A 75 -12.86 26.48 -8.90
N THR A 76 -12.66 26.89 -7.65
CA THR A 76 -12.35 25.98 -6.54
C THR A 76 -13.53 25.99 -5.56
N LEU A 77 -14.01 24.81 -5.18
CA LEU A 77 -15.01 24.63 -4.13
C LEU A 77 -14.29 24.25 -2.84
N LYS A 78 -14.54 24.95 -1.73
CA LYS A 78 -13.81 24.77 -0.46
C LYS A 78 -14.74 24.73 0.75
N ASP A 79 -14.27 24.09 1.81
CA ASP A 79 -14.80 24.16 3.18
C ASP A 79 -13.66 24.44 4.17
N ALA A 80 -13.86 24.17 5.47
CA ALA A 80 -12.85 24.41 6.51
C ALA A 80 -11.62 23.49 6.44
N GLY A 81 -11.72 22.31 5.81
CA GLY A 81 -10.69 21.27 5.83
C GLY A 81 -10.21 20.81 4.46
N ALA A 82 -10.94 21.12 3.40
CA ALA A 82 -10.71 20.59 2.06
C ALA A 82 -11.06 21.59 0.94
N GLN A 83 -10.53 21.31 -0.25
CA GLN A 83 -10.86 22.04 -1.47
C GLN A 83 -10.75 21.12 -2.69
N VAL A 84 -11.57 21.40 -3.71
CA VAL A 84 -11.59 20.68 -4.99
C VAL A 84 -11.64 21.70 -6.14
N LYS A 85 -10.80 21.51 -7.15
CA LYS A 85 -10.88 22.27 -8.40
C LYS A 85 -11.99 21.68 -9.28
N ALA A 86 -12.87 22.53 -9.77
CA ALA A 86 -14.00 22.14 -10.59
C ALA A 86 -14.09 22.98 -11.87
N VAL A 87 -14.75 22.41 -12.87
CA VAL A 87 -15.09 23.08 -14.12
C VAL A 87 -16.58 22.92 -14.36
N MET A 88 -17.25 24.02 -14.68
CA MET A 88 -18.61 24.00 -15.22
C MET A 88 -18.51 24.15 -16.73
N PHE A 89 -18.95 23.10 -17.43
CA PHE A 89 -19.05 23.12 -18.88
C PHE A 89 -20.29 23.91 -19.30
N ARG A 90 -20.16 24.65 -20.40
CA ARG A 90 -21.24 25.40 -21.06
C ARG A 90 -21.62 24.64 -22.31
#